data_AF-A0A355FFR0-F1
#
_entry.id   AF-A0A355FFR0-F1
#
_cell.length_a   1.000
_cell.length_b   1.000
_cell.length_c   1.000
_cell.angle_alpha   90.00
_cell.angle_beta   90.00
_cell.angle_gamma   90.00
#
_symmetry.space_group_name_H-M   'P 1'
#
loop_
_entity.id
_entity.type
_entity.pdbx_description
1 polymer ?
#
loop_
_entity_poly.entity_id
_entity_poly.type
_entity_poly.pdbx_seq_one_letter_code
_entity_poly.pdbx_strand_id
1 'polypeptide(L)'
;MLTGCEETTSKDNAYSFGISSYNGSLGDLAAIEGYLKGKGAPLSPQIFTGKDDADTDKQAKAAFDKAAAKLSRDEIKELGLSSSASFTYSAARSDDKGETVTVARFTYP
;
A
#
# COMPACT_ATOMS: atom_id res chain seq x y z
N MET A 1 -17.38 -13.23 42.29
CA MET A 1 -16.08 -12.75 41.79
C MET A 1 -16.33 -12.13 40.43
N LEU A 2 -15.80 -10.92 40.21
CA LEU A 2 -16.07 -10.10 39.04
C LEU A 2 -15.75 -10.85 37.74
N THR A 3 -16.66 -10.71 36.79
CA THR A 3 -16.52 -11.01 35.36
C THR A 3 -15.17 -10.50 34.86
N GLY A 4 -14.32 -11.39 34.37
CA GLY A 4 -13.10 -11.00 33.68
C GLY A 4 -13.48 -10.22 32.44
N CYS A 5 -13.23 -8.91 32.46
CA CYS A 5 -13.14 -8.15 31.23
C CYS A 5 -11.95 -8.77 30.47
N GLU A 6 -12.20 -9.52 29.41
CA GLU A 6 -11.19 -9.70 28.37
C GLU A 6 -10.80 -8.29 27.94
N GLU A 7 -9.64 -7.80 28.38
CA GLU A 7 -9.00 -6.64 27.77
C GLU A 7 -8.82 -7.02 26.30
N THR A 8 -9.71 -6.49 25.45
CA THR A 8 -9.51 -6.54 24.01
C THR A 8 -8.36 -5.60 23.70
N THR A 9 -7.13 -6.12 23.84
CA THR A 9 -5.92 -5.39 23.45
C THR A 9 -6.08 -5.04 21.98
N SER A 10 -6.19 -3.75 21.69
CA SER A 10 -6.27 -3.23 20.34
C SER A 10 -4.89 -2.72 19.96
N LYS A 11 -4.44 -3.06 18.75
CA LYS A 11 -3.19 -2.59 18.17
C LYS A 11 -3.49 -1.70 16.98
N ASP A 12 -2.93 -0.50 17.03
CA ASP A 12 -2.97 0.46 15.93
C ASP A 12 -1.66 0.38 15.16
N ASN A 13 -1.75 0.10 13.87
CA ASN A 13 -0.60 0.05 12.97
C ASN A 13 -0.78 1.05 11.82
N ALA A 14 0.24 1.88 11.61
CA ALA A 14 0.30 2.80 10.47
C ALA A 14 0.95 2.10 9.27
N TYR A 15 0.27 2.14 8.13
CA TYR A 15 0.75 1.59 6.86
C TYR A 15 0.96 2.70 5.86
N SER A 16 2.15 2.74 5.28
CA SER A 16 2.48 3.55 4.12
C SER A 16 1.94 2.88 2.86
N PHE A 17 1.14 3.62 2.09
CA PHE A 17 0.75 3.26 0.73
C PHE A 17 1.43 4.21 -0.25
N GLY A 18 2.08 3.68 -1.27
CA GLY A 18 2.76 4.51 -2.25
C GLY A 18 3.76 3.78 -3.12
N ILE A 19 4.47 4.55 -3.94
CA ILE A 19 5.54 4.04 -4.80
C ILE A 19 6.78 3.80 -3.92
N SER A 20 7.15 2.54 -3.72
CA SER A 20 8.28 2.13 -2.88
C SER A 20 9.56 1.85 -3.67
N SER A 21 9.47 1.77 -4.99
CA SER A 21 10.60 1.68 -5.90
C SER A 21 10.21 2.28 -7.23
N TYR A 22 11.15 3.00 -7.85
CA TYR A 22 10.92 3.72 -9.09
C TYR A 22 12.21 3.82 -9.90
N ASN A 23 12.09 3.58 -11.21
CA ASN A 23 13.13 3.87 -12.20
C ASN A 23 12.46 4.55 -13.38
N GLY A 24 12.97 5.72 -13.80
CA GLY A 24 12.42 6.51 -14.91
C GLY A 24 12.62 8.02 -14.71
N SER A 25 11.94 8.84 -15.52
CA SER A 25 12.04 10.31 -15.42
C SER A 25 11.11 10.90 -14.35
N LEU A 26 11.31 12.14 -13.93
CA LEU A 26 10.35 12.78 -13.00
C LEU A 26 8.96 12.99 -13.63
N GLY A 27 8.88 13.14 -14.96
CA GLY A 27 7.61 13.26 -15.68
C GLY A 27 6.79 11.96 -15.65
N ASP A 28 7.46 10.83 -15.85
CA ASP A 28 6.84 9.50 -15.74
C ASP A 28 6.31 9.24 -14.32
N LEU A 29 7.05 9.65 -13.29
CA LEU A 29 6.60 9.53 -11.89
C LEU A 29 5.30 10.30 -11.65
N ALA A 30 5.21 11.55 -12.11
CA ALA A 30 4.00 12.36 -11.98
C ALA A 30 2.81 11.75 -12.75
N ALA A 31 3.05 11.16 -13.92
CA ALA A 31 2.02 10.44 -14.68
C ALA A 31 1.51 9.20 -13.94
N ILE A 32 2.42 8.40 -13.36
CA ILE A 32 2.07 7.22 -12.56
C ILE A 32 1.29 7.62 -11.30
N GLU A 33 1.73 8.63 -10.56
CA GLU A 33 1.01 9.13 -9.39
C GLU A 33 -0.38 9.67 -9.75
N GLY A 34 -0.49 10.41 -10.86
CA GLY A 34 -1.77 10.87 -11.39
C GLY A 34 -2.71 9.72 -11.73
N TYR A 35 -2.19 8.68 -12.39
CA TYR A 35 -2.93 7.46 -12.69
C TYR A 35 -3.43 6.75 -11.41
N LEU A 36 -2.54 6.52 -10.44
CA LEU A 36 -2.87 5.88 -9.17
C LEU A 36 -3.96 6.68 -8.42
N LYS A 37 -3.84 8.01 -8.34
CA LYS A 37 -4.87 8.90 -7.76
C LYS A 37 -6.19 8.78 -8.52
N GLY A 38 -6.16 8.78 -9.85
CA GLY A 38 -7.35 8.62 -10.69
C GLY A 38 -8.09 7.30 -10.48
N LYS A 39 -7.37 6.22 -10.12
CA LYS A 39 -7.96 4.92 -9.75
C LYS A 39 -8.40 4.86 -8.28
N GLY A 40 -8.14 5.91 -7.49
CA GLY A 40 -8.42 5.96 -6.07
C GLY A 40 -7.49 5.06 -5.25
N ALA A 41 -6.27 4.80 -5.74
CA ALA A 41 -5.25 4.14 -4.95
C ALA A 41 -4.74 5.11 -3.86
N PRO A 42 -4.70 4.69 -2.59
CA PRO A 42 -4.14 5.51 -1.53
C PRO A 42 -2.64 5.76 -1.76
N LEU A 43 -2.21 7.00 -1.59
CA LEU A 43 -0.79 7.41 -1.66
C LEU A 43 -0.34 8.08 -0.35
N SER A 44 -1.11 7.88 0.71
CA SER A 44 -0.88 8.48 2.01
C SER A 44 -0.99 7.39 3.08
N PRO A 45 -0.32 7.57 4.23
CA PRO A 45 -0.41 6.62 5.32
C PRO A 45 -1.85 6.41 5.78
N GLN A 46 -2.20 5.17 6.15
CA GLN A 46 -3.48 4.81 6.74
C GLN A 46 -3.24 4.02 8.03
N ILE A 47 -4.05 4.30 9.05
CA ILE A 47 -4.01 3.58 10.32
C ILE A 47 -5.10 2.50 10.29
N PHE A 48 -4.73 1.28 10.65
CA PHE A 48 -5.68 0.19 10.89
C PHE A 48 -5.61 -0.23 12.34
N THR A 49 -6.78 -0.46 12.94
CA THR A 49 -6.94 -0.95 14.30
C THR A 49 -7.41 -2.39 14.25
N GLY A 50 -6.72 -3.27 14.98
CA GLY A 50 -7.03 -4.69 15.01
C GLY A 50 -6.62 -5.33 16.33
N LYS A 51 -6.90 -6.62 16.50
CA LYS A 51 -6.51 -7.37 17.71
C LYS A 51 -5.00 -7.63 17.82
N ASP A 52 -4.32 -7.69 16.68
CA ASP A 52 -2.89 -7.96 16.56
C ASP A 52 -2.39 -7.49 15.18
N ASP A 53 -1.08 -7.61 14.97
CA ASP A 53 -0.40 -7.29 13.72
C ASP A 53 -0.96 -8.03 12.51
N ALA A 54 -1.31 -9.31 12.66
CA ALA A 54 -1.81 -10.13 11.55
C ALA A 54 -3.21 -9.66 11.11
N ASP A 55 -4.04 -9.22 12.06
CA ASP A 55 -5.33 -8.64 11.78
C ASP A 55 -5.21 -7.30 11.05
N THR A 56 -4.37 -6.38 11.52
CA THR A 56 -4.13 -5.11 10.82
C THR A 56 -3.47 -5.33 9.45
N ASP A 57 -2.56 -6.31 9.32
CA ASP A 57 -1.90 -6.67 8.05
C ASP A 57 -2.94 -7.17 7.04
N LYS A 58 -3.91 -7.97 7.49
CA LYS A 58 -5.03 -8.44 6.66
C LYS A 58 -5.92 -7.29 6.19
N GLN A 59 -6.24 -6.34 7.08
CA GLN A 59 -7.05 -5.17 6.73
C GLN A 59 -6.33 -4.27 5.71
N ALA A 60 -5.05 -3.97 5.96
CA ALA A 60 -4.22 -3.18 5.04
C ALA A 60 -4.08 -3.85 3.68
N LYS A 61 -3.86 -5.18 3.65
CA LYS A 61 -3.83 -5.95 2.40
C LYS A 61 -5.17 -5.89 1.66
N ALA A 62 -6.30 -6.03 2.34
CA ALA A 62 -7.61 -5.94 1.69
C ALA A 62 -7.87 -4.55 1.08
N ALA A 63 -7.47 -3.48 1.78
CA ALA A 63 -7.52 -2.11 1.24
C ALA A 63 -6.62 -1.95 0.00
N PHE A 64 -5.40 -2.51 0.04
CA PHE A 64 -4.49 -2.54 -1.11
C PHE A 64 -5.10 -3.30 -2.29
N ASP A 65 -5.59 -4.53 -2.07
CA ASP A 65 -6.13 -5.39 -3.12
C ASP A 65 -7.33 -4.72 -3.82
N LYS A 66 -8.18 -4.01 -3.07
CA LYS A 66 -9.30 -3.23 -3.63
C LYS A 66 -8.84 -2.11 -4.56
N ALA A 67 -7.72 -1.46 -4.25
CA ALA A 67 -7.11 -0.46 -5.12
C ALA A 67 -6.41 -1.13 -6.32
N ALA A 68 -5.64 -2.18 -6.07
CA ALA A 68 -4.88 -2.92 -7.06
C ALA A 68 -5.77 -3.57 -8.13
N ALA A 69 -6.97 -4.02 -7.77
CA ALA A 69 -7.96 -4.57 -8.70
C ALA A 69 -8.42 -3.58 -9.79
N LYS A 70 -8.20 -2.27 -9.60
CA LYS A 70 -8.52 -1.23 -10.58
C LYS A 70 -7.33 -0.83 -11.45
N LEU A 71 -6.13 -1.34 -11.14
CA LEU A 71 -4.92 -1.03 -11.89
C LEU A 71 -4.83 -1.94 -13.11
N SER A 72 -4.53 -1.36 -14.27
CA SER A 72 -4.36 -2.05 -15.53
C SER A 72 -2.98 -1.75 -16.09
N ARG A 73 -2.24 -2.81 -16.41
CA ARG A 73 -0.93 -2.67 -17.07
C ARG A 73 -1.04 -2.05 -18.44
N ASP A 74 -2.14 -2.28 -19.15
CA ASP A 74 -2.32 -1.72 -20.49
C ASP A 74 -2.64 -0.23 -20.45
N GLU A 75 -3.47 0.21 -19.49
CA GLU A 75 -3.65 1.65 -19.27
C GLU A 75 -2.35 2.35 -18.85
N ILE A 76 -1.51 1.68 -18.05
CA ILE A 76 -0.20 2.22 -17.66
C ILE A 76 0.74 2.36 -18.88
N LYS A 77 0.72 1.40 -19.81
CA LYS A 77 1.49 1.50 -21.08
C LYS A 77 1.02 2.68 -21.94
N GLU A 78 -0.27 2.97 -21.92
CA GLU A 78 -0.87 4.09 -22.66
C GLU A 78 -0.54 5.47 -22.06
N LEU A 79 0.06 5.53 -20.86
CA LEU A 79 0.52 6.80 -20.27
C LEU A 79 1.71 7.43 -21.04
N GLY A 80 2.30 6.72 -22.00
CA GLY A 80 3.43 7.22 -22.78
C GLY A 80 4.71 7.33 -21.97
N LEU A 81 4.90 6.45 -20.99
CA LEU A 81 6.07 6.43 -20.14
C LEU A 81 7.35 6.16 -20.95
N SER A 82 8.50 6.61 -20.44
CA SER A 82 9.79 6.19 -21.01
C SER A 82 9.93 4.67 -21.03
N SER A 83 10.65 4.14 -22.02
CA SER A 83 10.77 2.69 -22.26
C SER A 83 11.46 1.89 -21.15
N SER A 84 12.09 2.56 -20.19
CA SER A 84 12.72 1.96 -19.00
C SER A 84 11.94 2.23 -17.70
N ALA A 85 10.75 2.85 -17.80
CA ALA A 85 9.96 3.23 -16.64
C ALA A 85 9.41 1.99 -15.93
N SER A 86 9.86 1.76 -14.69
CA SER A 86 9.35 0.70 -13.83
C SER A 86 9.02 1.26 -12.45
N PHE A 87 8.01 0.69 -11.81
CA PHE A 87 7.64 1.09 -10.45
C PHE A 87 7.06 -0.05 -9.65
N THR A 88 7.19 0.04 -8.33
CA THR A 88 6.47 -0.80 -7.38
C THR A 88 5.59 0.07 -6.50
N TYR A 89 4.29 -0.18 -6.54
CA TYR A 89 3.31 0.36 -5.59
C TYR A 89 3.08 -0.68 -4.49
N SER A 90 3.16 -0.28 -3.22
CA SER A 90 3.06 -1.22 -2.09
C SER A 90 2.31 -0.65 -0.90
N ALA A 91 1.89 -1.56 -0.01
CA ALA A 91 1.45 -1.27 1.34
C ALA A 91 2.45 -1.91 2.31
N ALA A 92 3.00 -1.11 3.23
CA ALA A 92 3.98 -1.58 4.20
C ALA A 92 3.88 -0.82 5.52
N ARG A 93 4.28 -1.46 6.61
CA ARG A 93 4.45 -0.84 7.94
C ARG A 93 5.86 -1.12 8.47
N SER A 94 6.25 -0.40 9.51
CA SER A 94 7.38 -0.82 10.35
C SER A 94 6.88 -1.75 11.46
N ASP A 95 7.60 -2.82 11.74
CA ASP A 95 7.35 -3.65 12.91
C ASP A 95 7.98 -3.05 14.19
N ASP A 96 7.81 -3.74 15.32
CA ASP A 96 8.32 -3.30 16.62
C ASP A 96 9.86 -3.24 16.70
N LYS A 97 10.57 -3.80 15.70
CA LYS A 97 12.04 -3.72 15.57
C LYS A 97 12.48 -2.63 14.60
N GLY A 98 11.55 -1.92 13.98
CA GLY A 98 11.81 -0.93 12.94
C GLY A 98 12.06 -1.55 11.56
N GLU A 99 11.79 -2.85 11.37
CA GLU A 99 11.94 -3.52 10.09
C GLU A 99 10.70 -3.28 9.21
N THR A 100 10.90 -3.08 7.91
CA THR A 100 9.79 -2.86 6.97
C THR A 100 9.09 -4.17 6.64
N VAL A 101 7.81 -4.27 7.02
CA VAL A 101 6.92 -5.38 6.66
C VAL A 101 6.05 -4.95 5.48
N THR A 102 6.34 -5.48 4.29
CA THR A 102 5.51 -5.27 3.10
C THR A 102 4.39 -6.32 3.05
N VAL A 103 3.14 -5.88 3.17
CA VAL A 103 1.97 -6.77 3.19
C VAL A 103 1.39 -7.02 1.80
N ALA A 104 1.59 -6.09 0.87
CA ALA A 104 1.14 -6.22 -0.51
C ALA A 104 1.96 -5.35 -1.46
N ARG A 105 2.07 -5.77 -2.73
CA ARG A 105 2.74 -4.99 -3.79
C ARG A 105 2.14 -5.26 -5.16
N PHE A 106 2.26 -4.26 -6.03
CA PHE A 106 2.01 -4.31 -7.47
C PHE A 106 3.24 -3.74 -8.17
N THR A 107 3.80 -4.47 -9.12
CA THR A 107 5.02 -4.06 -9.84
C THR A 107 4.74 -3.94 -11.33
N TYR A 108 5.05 -2.79 -11.91
CA TYR A 108 5.09 -2.56 -13.35
C TYR A 108 6.55 -2.57 -13.83
N PRO A 109 6.91 -3.46 -14.78
CA PRO A 109 8.28 -3.60 -15.30
C PRO A 109 8.67 -2.46 -16.23
#